data_AF-A0A8T7GTA1-F1
#
_entry.id   AF-A0A8T7GTA1-F1
#
_cell.length_a   1.000
_cell.length_b   1.000
_cell.length_c   1.000
_cell.angle_alpha   90.00
_cell.angle_beta   90.00
_cell.angle_gamma   90.00
#
_symmetry.space_group_name_H-M   'P 1'
#
loop_
_entity.id
_entity.type
_entity.pdbx_description
1 polymer ?
#
loop_
_entity_poly.entity_id
_entity_poly.type
_entity_poly.pdbx_seq_one_letter_code
_entity_poly.pdbx_strand_id
1 'polypeptide(L)'
;MEAARATLSSAEADAERGDYNWACFKAQQAAELAVKGLLRGLGQPRYGHSVARLLLEAARLLSVEPPSDVIDCGKLLDKLYIPTRYPDAWSEGPPHFYFTRRDAAEAIECARRVLAWVEEQWSRLRLGDGGSRGSG
;
A
#
# COMPACT_ATOMS: atom_id res chain seq x y z
N MET A 1 -5.13 -3.88 9.42
CA MET A 1 -3.73 -4.36 9.25
C MET A 1 -3.65 -5.84 8.93
N GLU A 2 -4.42 -6.72 9.57
CA GLU A 2 -4.40 -8.16 9.25
C GLU A 2 -4.67 -8.46 7.78
N ALA A 3 -5.76 -7.92 7.22
CA ALA A 3 -6.07 -8.09 5.80
C ALA A 3 -4.92 -7.64 4.87
N ALA A 4 -4.31 -6.47 5.13
CA ALA A 4 -3.19 -5.97 4.35
C ALA A 4 -1.97 -6.91 4.39
N ARG A 5 -1.63 -7.46 5.57
CA ARG A 5 -0.53 -8.42 5.73
C ARG A 5 -0.81 -9.76 5.03
N ALA A 6 -2.04 -10.27 5.15
CA ALA A 6 -2.44 -11.48 4.44
C ALA A 6 -2.38 -11.29 2.92
N THR A 7 -2.81 -10.12 2.41
CA THR A 7 -2.71 -9.78 0.98
C THR A 7 -1.25 -9.68 0.52
N LEU A 8 -0.35 -9.08 1.33
CA LEU A 8 1.08 -9.03 1.01
C LEU A 8 1.72 -10.43 0.96
N SER A 9 1.42 -11.28 1.94
CA SER A 9 1.88 -12.67 1.93
C SER A 9 1.37 -13.44 0.71
N SER A 10 0.13 -13.17 0.28
CA SER A 10 -0.38 -13.75 -0.96
C SER A 10 0.35 -13.22 -2.21
N ALA A 11 0.77 -11.96 -2.23
CA ALA A 11 1.57 -11.39 -3.31
C ALA A 11 2.96 -12.07 -3.40
N GLU A 12 3.58 -12.35 -2.25
CA GLU A 12 4.85 -13.08 -2.18
C GLU A 12 4.71 -14.50 -2.75
N ALA A 13 3.66 -15.22 -2.34
CA ALA A 13 3.39 -16.57 -2.85
C ALA A 13 3.13 -16.59 -4.37
N ASP A 14 2.45 -15.56 -4.92
CA ASP A 14 2.27 -15.42 -6.36
C ASP A 14 3.60 -15.21 -7.08
N ALA A 15 4.48 -14.36 -6.54
CA ALA A 15 5.80 -14.11 -7.10
C ALA A 15 6.68 -15.38 -7.11
N GLU A 16 6.60 -16.20 -6.06
CA GLU A 16 7.30 -17.48 -5.98
C GLU A 16 6.85 -18.48 -7.04
N ARG A 17 5.55 -18.48 -7.39
CA ARG A 17 4.99 -19.34 -8.45
C ARG A 17 5.20 -18.79 -9.86
N GLY A 18 5.71 -17.58 -10.00
CA GLY A 18 5.88 -16.91 -11.31
C GLY A 18 4.65 -16.14 -11.79
N ASP A 19 3.63 -15.98 -10.94
CA ASP A 19 2.40 -15.23 -11.22
C ASP A 19 2.63 -13.70 -11.01
N TYR A 20 3.60 -13.13 -11.72
CA TYR A 20 4.12 -11.77 -11.42
C TYR A 20 3.07 -10.65 -11.54
N ASN A 21 2.14 -10.77 -12.48
CA ASN A 21 1.04 -9.82 -12.62
C ASN A 21 0.13 -9.82 -11.37
N TRP A 22 -0.14 -11.00 -10.82
CA TRP A 22 -0.95 -11.15 -9.61
C TRP A 22 -0.19 -10.67 -8.37
N ALA A 23 1.12 -10.95 -8.29
CA ALA A 23 1.97 -10.40 -7.25
C ALA A 23 1.94 -8.87 -7.24
N CYS A 24 2.11 -8.21 -8.39
CA CYS A 24 2.03 -6.75 -8.51
C CYS A 24 0.66 -6.20 -8.10
N PHE A 25 -0.42 -6.83 -8.56
CA PHE A 25 -1.79 -6.43 -8.20
C PHE A 25 -2.02 -6.52 -6.69
N LYS A 26 -1.68 -7.65 -6.08
CA LYS A 26 -1.87 -7.88 -4.64
C LYS A 26 -0.95 -6.99 -3.80
N ALA A 27 0.27 -6.70 -4.25
CA ALA A 27 1.14 -5.74 -3.58
C ALA A 27 0.51 -4.34 -3.51
N GLN A 28 -0.09 -3.85 -4.61
CA GLN A 28 -0.82 -2.58 -4.59
C GLN A 28 -2.04 -2.64 -3.66
N GLN A 29 -2.82 -3.73 -3.70
CA GLN A 29 -3.99 -3.90 -2.82
C GLN A 29 -3.60 -3.95 -1.34
N ALA A 30 -2.48 -4.61 -0.99
CA ALA A 30 -1.98 -4.65 0.38
C ALA A 30 -1.67 -3.24 0.90
N ALA A 31 -0.97 -2.42 0.11
CA ALA A 31 -0.68 -1.04 0.45
C ALA A 31 -1.97 -0.19 0.58
N GLU A 32 -2.91 -0.32 -0.36
CA GLU A 32 -4.21 0.37 -0.32
C GLU A 32 -4.99 0.04 0.97
N LEU A 33 -5.07 -1.25 1.33
CA LEU A 33 -5.76 -1.72 2.53
C LEU A 33 -5.09 -1.22 3.81
N ALA A 34 -3.75 -1.16 3.85
CA ALA A 34 -3.01 -0.65 5.00
C ALA A 34 -3.35 0.82 5.26
N VAL A 35 -3.22 1.67 4.24
CA VAL A 35 -3.45 3.12 4.37
C VAL A 35 -4.93 3.42 4.64
N LYS A 36 -5.87 2.72 3.98
CA LYS A 36 -7.30 2.82 4.30
C LYS A 36 -7.60 2.41 5.73
N GLY A 37 -6.91 1.40 6.25
CA GLY A 37 -7.01 0.98 7.64
C GLY A 37 -6.63 2.10 8.61
N LEU A 38 -5.50 2.77 8.35
CA LEU A 38 -5.05 3.93 9.12
C LEU A 38 -6.07 5.08 9.09
N LEU A 39 -6.50 5.48 7.88
CA LEU A 39 -7.49 6.54 7.68
C LEU A 39 -8.82 6.26 8.38
N ARG A 40 -9.28 5.00 8.34
CA ARG A 40 -10.46 4.56 9.09
C ARG A 40 -10.25 4.68 10.60
N GLY A 41 -9.09 4.28 11.11
CA GLY A 41 -8.74 4.41 12.52
C GLY A 41 -8.64 5.87 12.99
N LEU A 42 -8.33 6.79 12.08
CA LEU A 42 -8.37 8.24 12.30
C LEU A 42 -9.77 8.86 12.17
N GLY A 43 -10.82 8.06 11.96
CA GLY A 43 -12.19 8.54 11.80
C GLY A 43 -12.48 9.23 10.45
N GLN A 44 -11.61 9.06 9.45
CA GLN A 44 -11.71 9.69 8.14
C GLN A 44 -11.64 8.63 7.03
N PRO A 45 -12.65 7.76 6.87
CA PRO A 45 -12.67 6.78 5.79
C PRO A 45 -12.62 7.49 4.42
N ARG A 46 -11.80 6.97 3.51
CA ARG A 46 -11.62 7.52 2.17
C ARG A 46 -11.91 6.50 1.08
N TYR A 47 -12.38 7.02 -0.06
CA TYR A 47 -12.69 6.30 -1.28
C TYR A 47 -11.61 6.56 -2.33
N GLY A 48 -11.50 5.67 -3.33
CA GLY A 48 -10.44 5.71 -4.33
C GLY A 48 -9.35 4.66 -4.08
N HIS A 49 -8.44 4.54 -5.05
CA HIS A 49 -7.46 3.45 -5.11
C HIS A 49 -6.00 3.93 -5.24
N SER A 50 -5.79 5.24 -5.37
CA SER A 50 -4.43 5.79 -5.42
C SER A 50 -3.81 5.74 -4.04
N VAL A 51 -2.84 4.84 -3.87
CA VAL A 51 -2.04 4.68 -2.65
C VAL A 51 -1.30 5.98 -2.36
N ALA A 52 -0.72 6.63 -3.37
CA ALA A 52 -0.01 7.90 -3.18
C ALA A 52 -0.92 9.00 -2.62
N ARG A 53 -2.15 9.13 -3.15
CA ARG A 53 -3.13 10.11 -2.64
C ARG A 53 -3.55 9.79 -1.22
N LEU A 54 -3.85 8.52 -0.93
CA LEU A 54 -4.23 8.07 0.41
C LEU A 54 -3.12 8.32 1.44
N LEU A 55 -1.86 8.11 1.06
CA LEU A 55 -0.69 8.39 1.91
C LEU A 55 -0.57 9.88 2.25
N LEU A 56 -0.69 10.76 1.25
CA LEU A 56 -0.65 12.20 1.46
C LEU A 56 -1.79 12.68 2.36
N GLU A 57 -2.98 12.11 2.21
CA GLU A 57 -4.12 12.42 3.07
C GLU A 57 -3.89 11.96 4.52
N ALA A 58 -3.38 10.74 4.71
CA ALA A 58 -3.05 10.22 6.04
C ALA A 58 -1.98 11.07 6.72
N ALA A 59 -0.91 11.41 6.00
CA ALA A 59 0.16 12.27 6.47
C ALA A 59 -0.37 13.65 6.90
N ARG A 60 -1.25 14.26 6.10
CA ARG A 60 -1.91 15.53 6.43
C ARG A 60 -2.73 15.46 7.72
N LEU A 61 -3.49 14.38 7.92
CA LEU A 61 -4.31 14.21 9.14
C LEU A 61 -3.46 14.00 10.39
N LEU A 62 -2.30 13.38 10.23
CA LEU A 62 -1.34 13.13 11.30
C LEU A 62 -0.39 14.30 11.56
N SER A 63 -0.42 15.35 10.72
CA SER A 63 0.56 16.44 10.73
C SER A 63 2.01 15.94 10.67
N VAL A 64 2.27 14.91 9.86
CA VAL A 64 3.61 14.35 9.63
C VAL A 64 4.02 14.50 8.18
N GLU A 65 5.32 14.69 7.94
CA GLU A 65 5.91 14.60 6.61
C GLU A 65 6.18 13.12 6.31
N PRO A 66 5.57 12.52 5.27
CA PRO A 66 5.87 11.15 4.90
C PRO A 66 7.25 11.10 4.20
N PRO A 67 8.07 10.08 4.46
CA PRO A 67 9.30 9.87 3.71
C PRO A 67 9.04 9.83 2.20
N SER A 68 9.92 10.46 1.41
CA SER A 68 9.71 10.59 -0.04
C SER A 68 9.65 9.23 -0.75
N ASP A 69 10.43 8.26 -0.27
CA ASP A 69 10.45 6.89 -0.77
C ASP A 69 9.11 6.17 -0.54
N VAL A 70 8.42 6.43 0.56
CA VAL A 70 7.06 5.88 0.82
C VAL A 70 6.06 6.43 -0.19
N ILE A 71 6.13 7.73 -0.49
CA ILE A 71 5.26 8.36 -1.50
C ILE A 71 5.58 7.86 -2.90
N ASP A 72 6.85 7.74 -3.25
CA ASP A 72 7.27 7.23 -4.56
C ASP A 72 6.89 5.77 -4.75
N CYS A 73 6.95 4.96 -3.68
CA CYS A 73 6.38 3.61 -3.67
C CYS A 73 4.86 3.61 -3.88
N GLY A 74 4.13 4.54 -3.27
CA GLY A 74 2.70 4.71 -3.55
C GLY A 74 2.42 4.99 -5.04
N LYS A 75 3.20 5.89 -5.66
CA LYS A 75 3.06 6.20 -7.09
C LYS A 75 3.42 5.02 -7.99
N LEU A 76 4.46 4.26 -7.62
CA LEU A 76 4.86 3.05 -8.34
C LEU A 76 3.72 2.03 -8.34
N LEU A 77 3.15 1.75 -7.18
CA LEU A 77 2.05 0.81 -7.03
C LEU A 77 0.80 1.26 -7.81
N ASP A 78 0.49 2.56 -7.81
CA ASP A 78 -0.63 3.12 -8.57
C ASP A 78 -0.50 2.87 -10.09
N LYS A 79 0.72 2.83 -10.62
CA LYS A 79 0.97 2.48 -12.03
C LYS A 79 0.70 1.01 -12.33
N LEU A 80 0.82 0.11 -11.36
CA LEU A 80 0.59 -1.34 -11.54
C LEU A 80 -0.90 -1.70 -11.48
N TYR A 81 -1.69 -0.84 -10.84
CA TYR A 81 -3.14 -0.99 -10.72
C TYR A 81 -3.89 -0.75 -12.04
N ILE A 82 -3.39 0.14 -12.91
CA ILE A 82 -4.06 0.48 -14.18
C ILE A 82 -3.97 -0.67 -15.20
N PRO A 83 -2.79 -1.27 -15.47
CA PRO A 83 -2.65 -2.34 -16.46
C PRO A 83 -3.24 -3.70 -16.03
N THR A 84 -3.51 -3.89 -14.73
CA THR A 84 -4.14 -5.10 -14.20
C THR A 84 -5.66 -5.08 -14.31
N ARG A 85 -6.26 -3.90 -14.60
CA ARG A 85 -7.72 -3.70 -14.74
C ARG A 85 -8.20 -3.54 -16.17
N TYR A 86 -7.32 -3.15 -17.08
CA TYR A 86 -7.62 -2.99 -18.50
C TYR A 86 -6.71 -3.92 -19.30
N PRO A 87 -7.16 -5.14 -19.63
CA PRO A 87 -6.41 -6.07 -20.48
C PRO A 87 -6.00 -5.42 -21.80
N ASP A 88 -6.81 -4.49 -22.32
CA ASP A 88 -6.60 -3.75 -23.57
C ASP A 88 -5.48 -2.69 -23.50
N ALA A 89 -4.90 -2.43 -22.31
CA ALA A 89 -3.74 -1.56 -22.16
C ALA A 89 -2.44 -2.18 -22.75
N TRP A 90 -2.48 -3.47 -23.09
CA TRP A 90 -1.39 -4.22 -23.65
C TRP A 90 -1.57 -4.38 -25.15
N SER A 91 -0.60 -3.92 -25.93
CA SER A 91 -0.70 -3.87 -27.40
C SER A 91 -0.76 -5.26 -28.05
N GLU A 92 -0.13 -6.29 -27.46
CA GLU A 92 -0.14 -7.68 -27.96
C GLU A 92 0.14 -8.71 -26.83
N GLY A 93 -0.75 -9.69 -26.64
CA GLY A 93 -0.53 -10.83 -25.72
C GLY A 93 -1.07 -10.64 -24.29
N PRO A 94 -1.14 -11.73 -23.49
CA PRO A 94 -1.80 -11.71 -22.19
C PRO A 94 -0.96 -10.98 -21.12
N PRO A 95 -1.58 -10.36 -20.09
CA PRO A 95 -0.90 -9.49 -19.13
C PRO A 95 0.36 -10.08 -18.47
N HIS A 96 0.41 -11.39 -18.23
CA HIS A 96 1.57 -12.05 -17.62
C HIS A 96 2.86 -11.96 -18.46
N PHE A 97 2.77 -11.67 -19.76
CA PHE A 97 3.96 -11.46 -20.62
C PHE A 97 4.71 -10.16 -20.27
N TYR A 98 4.04 -9.18 -19.70
CA TYR A 98 4.60 -7.84 -19.46
C TYR A 98 5.12 -7.64 -18.05
N PHE A 99 4.69 -8.47 -17.09
CA PHE A 99 5.15 -8.41 -15.72
C PHE A 99 6.30 -9.38 -15.50
N THR A 100 7.42 -8.85 -15.01
CA THR A 100 8.62 -9.62 -14.74
C THR A 100 8.75 -9.92 -13.25
N ARG A 101 9.64 -10.84 -12.91
CA ARG A 101 10.08 -11.07 -11.53
C ARG A 101 10.57 -9.79 -10.86
N ARG A 102 11.22 -8.89 -11.62
CA ARG A 102 11.73 -7.62 -11.10
C ARG A 102 10.58 -6.69 -10.71
N ASP A 103 9.55 -6.59 -11.56
CA ASP A 103 8.38 -5.76 -11.26
C ASP A 103 7.66 -6.26 -10.01
N ALA A 104 7.48 -7.59 -9.89
CA ALA A 104 6.88 -8.19 -8.71
C ALA A 104 7.70 -7.93 -7.43
N ALA A 105 9.02 -8.11 -7.50
CA ALA A 105 9.90 -7.85 -6.36
C ALA A 105 9.86 -6.37 -5.93
N GLU A 106 9.90 -5.44 -6.88
CA GLU A 106 9.83 -4.00 -6.61
C GLU A 106 8.46 -3.60 -6.04
N ALA A 107 7.37 -4.15 -6.57
CA ALA A 107 6.02 -3.93 -6.06
C ALA A 107 5.88 -4.42 -4.61
N ILE A 108 6.34 -5.64 -4.31
CA ILE A 108 6.30 -6.23 -2.97
C ILE A 108 7.12 -5.38 -1.98
N GLU A 109 8.33 -4.98 -2.37
CA GLU A 109 9.17 -4.13 -1.53
C GLU A 109 8.50 -2.77 -1.24
N CYS A 110 7.89 -2.16 -2.26
CA CYS A 110 7.15 -0.93 -2.05
C CYS A 110 5.92 -1.11 -1.16
N ALA A 111 5.20 -2.22 -1.28
CA ALA A 111 4.10 -2.55 -0.38
C ALA A 111 4.59 -2.72 1.07
N ARG A 112 5.73 -3.41 1.29
CA ARG A 112 6.36 -3.53 2.62
C ARG A 112 6.66 -2.17 3.24
N ARG A 113 7.24 -1.24 2.47
CA ARG A 113 7.55 0.11 2.95
C ARG A 113 6.31 0.88 3.38
N VAL A 114 5.25 0.82 2.57
CA VAL A 114 3.96 1.46 2.92
C VAL A 114 3.37 0.85 4.19
N LEU A 115 3.35 -0.48 4.31
CA LEU A 115 2.85 -1.16 5.51
C LEU A 115 3.65 -0.77 6.76
N ALA A 116 4.98 -0.77 6.66
CA ALA A 116 5.86 -0.39 7.76
C ALA A 116 5.62 1.05 8.23
N TRP A 117 5.48 2.00 7.30
CA TRP A 117 5.15 3.38 7.64
C TRP A 117 3.80 3.49 8.34
N VAL A 118 2.77 2.78 7.85
CA VAL A 118 1.43 2.76 8.48
C VAL A 118 1.50 2.19 9.91
N GLU A 119 2.23 1.10 10.12
CA GLU A 119 2.41 0.48 11.43
C GLU A 119 3.12 1.41 12.41
N GLU A 120 4.15 2.11 11.94
CA GLU A 120 4.86 3.12 12.72
C GLU A 120 3.91 4.25 13.17
N GLN A 121 3.13 4.82 12.24
CA GLN A 121 2.17 5.87 12.60
C GLN A 121 1.12 5.37 13.58
N TRP A 122 0.63 4.14 13.40
CA TRP A 122 -0.33 3.53 14.32
C TRP A 122 0.25 3.32 15.72
N SER A 123 1.51 2.89 15.82
CA SER A 123 2.23 2.74 17.09
C SER A 123 2.35 4.09 17.82
N ARG A 124 2.76 5.14 17.09
CA ARG A 124 2.89 6.50 17.64
C ARG A 124 1.57 7.03 18.18
N LEU A 125 0.45 6.81 17.50
CA LEU A 125 -0.89 7.18 17.98
C LEU A 125 -1.25 6.51 19.30
N ARG A 126 -0.93 5.22 19.44
CA ARG A 126 -1.18 4.47 20.70
C ARG A 126 -0.34 4.97 21.86
N LEU A 127 0.88 5.41 21.60
CA LEU A 127 1.77 5.97 22.62
C LEU A 127 1.40 7.41 23.00
N GLY A 128 0.85 8.19 22.06
CA GLY A 128 0.41 9.57 22.29
C GLY A 128 -0.88 9.72 23.11
N ASP A 129 -1.79 8.74 23.03
CA ASP A 129 -3.09 8.78 23.75
C ASP A 129 -2.97 8.46 25.26
N GLY A 130 -1.76 8.15 25.74
CA GLY A 130 -1.46 7.94 27.17
C GLY A 130 -1.08 9.19 27.96
N GLY A 131 -1.00 10.37 27.33
CA GLY A 131 -0.36 11.57 27.88
C GLY A 131 -1.26 12.68 28.44
N SER A 132 -2.60 12.64 28.30
CA SER A 132 -3.45 13.74 28.79
C SER A 132 -4.79 13.28 29.35
N ARG A 133 -4.78 12.57 30.48
CA ARG A 133 -5.93 12.48 31.41
C ARG A 133 -5.42 12.49 32.85
N GLY A 134 -5.02 13.66 33.34
CA GLY A 134 -4.54 13.79 34.72
C GLY A 134 -4.17 15.20 35.13
N SER A 135 -5.17 16.05 35.34
CA SER A 135 -5.16 17.24 36.21
C SER A 135 -6.57 17.86 36.11
N GLY A 136 -7.47 17.72 37.07
CA GLY A 136 -7.25 17.69 38.52
C GLY A 136 -7.13 19.12 39.00
#